data_AF-A0A523G2P5-F1
#
_entry.id   AF-A0A523G2P5-F1
#
_cell.length_a   1.000
_cell.length_b   1.000
_cell.length_c   1.000
_cell.angle_alpha   90.00
_cell.angle_beta   90.00
_cell.angle_gamma   90.00
#
_symmetry.space_group_name_H-M   'P 1'
#
loop_
_entity.id
_entity.type
_entity.pdbx_description
1 polymer ?
#
loop_
_entity_poly.entity_id
_entity_poly.type
_entity_poly.pdbx_seq_one_letter_code
_entity_poly.pdbx_strand_id
1 'polypeptide(L)'
;MREASKREVNAVIEGGTGHHGVSTLWTHIHPTKEVFIHQYLFETPIDENHTKVVLLNMRNFLTDREDDARFIERNRVVAEQDRDVLEAVRPVVTPPTNTHEVFVIHDAAIARYRDKLREWQSRGWRIDVGTVNRTKDKTAYAIPCPERRFSKNWAIDAIPLIGARERHKSAAE
;
A
#
# COMPACT_ATOMS: atom_id res chain seq x y z
N MET A 1 6.05 -26.13 8.31
CA MET A 1 4.70 -25.65 7.91
C MET A 1 3.71 -26.79 7.82
N ARG A 2 3.86 -27.75 6.90
CA ARG A 2 2.92 -28.87 6.72
C ARG A 2 2.69 -29.67 8.00
N GLU A 3 3.76 -30.12 8.64
CA GLU A 3 3.73 -30.87 9.91
C GLU A 3 3.17 -30.04 11.07
N ALA A 4 3.62 -28.79 11.23
CA ALA A 4 3.11 -27.88 12.25
C ALA A 4 1.63 -27.52 12.07
N SER A 5 1.13 -27.55 10.83
CA SER A 5 -0.29 -27.40 10.52
C SER A 5 -1.09 -28.71 10.64
N LYS A 6 -0.47 -29.80 11.09
CA LYS A 6 -1.05 -31.16 11.18
C LYS A 6 -1.70 -31.63 9.87
N ARG A 7 -1.14 -31.23 8.72
CA ARG A 7 -1.66 -31.58 7.40
C ARG A 7 -0.96 -32.80 6.84
N GLU A 8 -1.66 -33.93 6.80
CA GLU A 8 -1.14 -35.18 6.24
C GLU A 8 -1.26 -35.25 4.71
N VAL A 9 -2.17 -34.48 4.11
CA VAL A 9 -2.44 -34.44 2.66
C VAL A 9 -2.44 -33.01 2.10
N ASN A 10 -2.45 -32.89 0.77
CA ASN A 10 -2.67 -31.61 0.11
C ASN A 10 -4.04 -31.05 0.51
N ALA A 11 -4.09 -29.78 0.88
CA ALA A 11 -5.31 -29.12 1.34
C ALA A 11 -5.43 -27.75 0.67
N VAL A 12 -6.68 -27.32 0.46
CA VAL A 12 -6.98 -25.95 0.05
C VAL A 12 -6.62 -25.02 1.21
N ILE A 13 -5.79 -24.02 0.91
CA ILE A 13 -5.46 -22.94 1.83
C ILE A 13 -6.43 -21.79 1.54
N GLU A 14 -7.10 -21.29 2.57
CA GLU A 14 -7.90 -20.08 2.44
C GLU A 14 -6.98 -18.87 2.57
N GLY A 15 -7.03 -17.98 1.58
CA GLY A 15 -6.20 -16.79 1.52
C GLY A 15 -7.02 -15.60 1.04
N GLY A 16 -6.88 -14.47 1.73
CA GLY A 16 -7.53 -13.21 1.36
C GLY A 16 -6.58 -12.04 1.51
N THR A 17 -6.73 -11.04 0.66
CA THR A 17 -5.96 -9.79 0.73
C THR A 17 -6.83 -8.58 0.45
N GLY A 18 -6.48 -7.43 1.01
CA GLY A 18 -7.22 -6.19 0.80
C GLY A 18 -6.49 -4.99 1.37
N HIS A 19 -7.11 -3.81 1.26
CA HIS A 19 -6.46 -2.54 1.58
C HIS A 19 -7.27 -1.71 2.58
N HIS A 20 -6.60 -1.18 3.60
CA HIS A 20 -7.11 -0.09 4.42
C HIS A 20 -6.47 1.23 3.97
N GLY A 21 -7.27 2.24 3.61
CA GLY A 21 -6.72 3.46 3.02
C GLY A 21 -5.96 3.20 1.70
N VAL A 22 -4.89 3.95 1.48
CA VAL A 22 -4.09 3.96 0.22
C VAL A 22 -2.66 3.42 0.40
N SER A 23 -2.28 2.99 1.60
CA SER A 23 -0.89 2.60 1.90
C SER A 23 -0.81 1.49 2.96
N THR A 24 -1.89 0.75 3.14
CA THR A 24 -1.92 -0.40 4.04
C THR A 24 -2.60 -1.57 3.37
N LEU A 25 -1.89 -2.69 3.31
CA LEU A 25 -2.38 -3.97 2.83
C LEU A 25 -2.55 -4.91 4.02
N TRP A 26 -3.63 -5.68 4.06
CA TRP A 26 -3.77 -6.82 4.95
C TRP A 26 -3.80 -8.09 4.12
N THR A 27 -3.20 -9.17 4.63
CA THR A 27 -3.26 -10.50 4.03
C THR A 27 -3.51 -11.52 5.12
N HIS A 28 -4.58 -12.29 4.99
CA HIS A 28 -4.94 -13.35 5.92
C HIS A 28 -4.79 -14.69 5.21
N ILE A 29 -3.96 -15.56 5.76
CA ILE A 29 -3.68 -16.89 5.23
C ILE A 29 -4.04 -17.88 6.33
N HIS A 30 -4.98 -18.77 6.05
CA HIS A 30 -5.44 -19.82 6.95
C HIS A 30 -5.11 -21.18 6.34
N PRO A 31 -3.93 -21.75 6.61
CA PRO A 31 -3.58 -23.09 6.14
C PRO A 31 -4.53 -24.20 6.63
N THR A 32 -5.13 -24.02 7.81
CA THR A 32 -6.26 -24.82 8.35
C THR A 32 -7.22 -23.88 9.08
N LYS A 33 -8.32 -24.42 9.62
CA LYS A 33 -9.29 -23.65 10.41
C LYS A 33 -8.74 -23.16 11.75
N GLU A 34 -7.63 -23.73 12.21
CA GLU A 34 -7.01 -23.46 13.51
C GLU A 34 -5.65 -22.74 13.38
N VAL A 35 -5.09 -22.69 12.17
CA VAL A 35 -3.76 -22.11 11.91
C VAL A 35 -3.93 -20.83 11.11
N PHE A 36 -3.47 -19.72 11.68
CA PHE A 36 -3.62 -18.39 11.12
C PHE A 36 -2.28 -17.69 10.96
N ILE A 37 -2.11 -17.05 9.80
CA ILE A 37 -1.06 -16.09 9.52
C ILE A 37 -1.75 -14.82 9.04
N HIS A 38 -1.63 -13.74 9.81
CA HIS A 38 -2.17 -12.42 9.43
C HIS A 38 -1.01 -11.47 9.23
N GLN A 39 -0.96 -10.85 8.06
CA GLN A 39 0.10 -9.96 7.64
C GLN A 39 -0.48 -8.57 7.38
N TYR A 40 0.26 -7.55 7.79
CA TYR A 40 -0.04 -6.16 7.50
C TYR A 40 1.21 -5.52 6.90
N LEU A 41 1.10 -5.01 5.67
CA LEU A 41 2.13 -4.17 5.09
C LEU A 41 1.72 -2.72 5.27
N PHE A 42 2.64 -1.92 5.80
CA PHE A 42 2.53 -0.48 5.86
C PHE A 42 3.54 0.13 4.89
N GLU A 43 3.03 0.84 3.90
CA GLU A 43 3.82 1.51 2.89
C GLU A 43 3.96 2.98 3.27
N THR A 44 5.19 3.47 3.33
CA THR A 44 5.49 4.87 3.58
C THR A 44 6.33 5.39 2.42
N PRO A 45 5.76 6.22 1.54
CA PRO A 45 6.53 6.90 0.51
C PRO A 45 7.65 7.72 1.15
N ILE A 46 8.88 7.53 0.70
CA ILE A 46 10.04 8.33 1.12
C ILE A 46 10.25 9.46 0.12
N ASP A 47 10.18 9.12 -1.16
CA ASP A 47 10.13 10.03 -2.31
C ASP A 47 9.34 9.35 -3.45
N GLU A 48 9.39 9.90 -4.65
CA GLU A 48 8.66 9.41 -5.82
C GLU A 48 9.11 8.04 -6.31
N ASN A 49 10.34 7.66 -6.01
CA ASN A 49 11.01 6.47 -6.53
C ASN A 49 11.30 5.44 -5.43
N HIS A 50 11.17 5.81 -4.16
CA HIS A 50 11.46 4.95 -3.01
C HIS A 50 10.29 4.89 -2.04
N THR A 51 9.88 3.65 -1.71
CA THR A 51 8.86 3.37 -0.70
C THR A 51 9.46 2.48 0.37
N LYS A 52 9.29 2.88 1.64
CA LYS A 52 9.60 2.02 2.78
C LYS A 52 8.41 1.11 3.05
N VAL A 53 8.65 -0.19 3.07
CA VAL A 53 7.65 -1.20 3.43
C VAL A 53 7.97 -1.76 4.80
N VAL A 54 6.99 -1.75 5.70
CA VAL A 54 7.07 -2.42 7.00
C VAL A 54 6.06 -3.56 7.00
N LEU A 55 6.56 -4.80 7.06
CA LEU A 55 5.74 -6.00 7.18
C LEU A 55 5.62 -6.40 8.65
N LEU A 56 4.39 -6.35 9.19
CA LEU A 56 4.03 -6.97 10.45
C LEU A 56 3.41 -8.34 10.15
N ASN A 57 4.06 -9.41 10.59
CA ASN A 57 3.54 -10.78 10.48
C ASN A 57 3.13 -11.29 11.86
N MET A 58 1.88 -11.73 11.98
CA MET A 58 1.33 -12.35 13.18
C MET A 58 0.94 -13.78 12.89
N ARG A 59 1.14 -14.66 13.87
CA ARG A 59 0.83 -16.10 13.77
C ARG A 59 0.34 -16.64 15.11
N ASN A 60 -0.53 -17.65 15.07
CA ASN A 60 -1.05 -18.32 16.27
C ASN A 60 -0.46 -19.73 16.50
N PHE A 61 0.57 -20.10 15.73
CA PHE A 61 1.22 -21.40 15.76
C PHE A 61 2.74 -21.21 15.66
N LEU A 62 3.51 -22.18 16.16
CA LEU A 62 4.97 -22.08 16.22
C LEU A 62 5.40 -20.75 16.86
N THR A 63 4.88 -20.47 18.05
CA THR A 63 5.02 -19.17 18.75
C THR A 63 6.24 -19.11 19.65
N ASP A 64 7.04 -20.18 19.70
CA ASP A 64 8.27 -20.22 20.48
C ASP A 64 9.33 -19.31 19.86
N ARG A 65 10.23 -18.79 20.70
CA ARG A 65 11.25 -17.81 20.28
C ARG A 65 12.20 -18.35 19.21
N GLU A 66 12.46 -19.65 19.21
CA GLU A 66 13.29 -20.31 18.20
C GLU A 66 12.63 -20.28 16.81
N ASP A 67 11.30 -20.29 16.75
CA ASP A 67 10.56 -20.22 15.50
C ASP A 67 10.53 -18.80 14.91
N ASP A 68 10.72 -17.75 15.72
CA ASP A 68 10.69 -16.37 15.25
C ASP A 68 11.73 -16.09 14.17
N ALA A 69 12.98 -16.50 14.42
CA ALA A 69 14.07 -16.29 13.47
C ALA A 69 13.77 -16.96 12.12
N ARG A 70 13.21 -18.18 12.16
CA ARG A 70 12.83 -18.93 10.96
C ARG A 70 11.72 -18.23 10.17
N PHE A 71 10.71 -17.68 10.85
CA PHE A 71 9.61 -16.98 10.18
C PHE A 71 10.04 -15.62 9.63
N ILE A 72 10.88 -14.88 10.36
CA ILE A 72 11.46 -13.63 9.87
C ILE A 72 12.22 -13.89 8.57
N GLU A 73 13.10 -14.89 8.56
CA GLU A 73 13.90 -15.21 7.38
C GLU A 73 13.05 -15.64 6.19
N ARG A 74 12.04 -16.50 6.42
CA ARG A 74 11.13 -16.91 5.34
C ARG A 74 10.35 -15.72 4.78
N ASN A 75 9.84 -14.84 5.64
CA ASN A 75 9.10 -13.66 5.20
C ASN A 75 10.02 -12.67 4.46
N ARG A 76 11.29 -12.56 4.87
CA ARG A 76 12.31 -11.78 4.15
C ARG A 76 12.50 -12.30 2.73
N VAL A 77 12.69 -13.60 2.55
CA VAL A 77 12.85 -14.21 1.22
C VAL A 77 11.66 -13.93 0.32
N VAL A 78 10.43 -14.07 0.82
CA VAL A 78 9.22 -13.75 0.05
C VAL A 78 9.16 -12.26 -0.33
N ALA A 79 9.45 -11.37 0.62
CA ALA A 79 9.47 -9.93 0.34
C ALA A 79 10.55 -9.53 -0.68
N GLU A 80 11.70 -10.24 -0.69
CA GLU A 80 12.76 -10.02 -1.68
C GLU A 80 12.36 -10.49 -3.07
N GLN A 81 11.61 -11.60 -3.18
CA GLN A 81 11.05 -12.04 -4.46
C GLN A 81 10.08 -11.01 -5.03
N ASP A 82 9.20 -10.45 -4.20
CA ASP A 82 8.28 -9.38 -4.62
C ASP A 82 9.06 -8.13 -5.05
N ARG A 83 10.08 -7.72 -4.28
CA ARG A 83 10.97 -6.59 -4.62
C ARG A 83 11.62 -6.80 -5.99
N ASP A 84 12.24 -7.95 -6.23
CA ASP A 84 13.00 -8.21 -7.44
C ASP A 84 12.12 -8.13 -8.69
N VAL A 85 10.86 -8.57 -8.59
CA VAL A 85 9.87 -8.41 -9.65
C VAL A 85 9.52 -6.93 -9.86
N LEU A 86 9.26 -6.18 -8.78
CA LEU A 86 8.86 -4.77 -8.85
C LEU A 86 10.00 -3.86 -9.36
N GLU A 87 11.25 -4.12 -9.00
CA GLU A 87 12.42 -3.32 -9.41
C GLU A 87 12.69 -3.36 -10.92
N ALA A 88 12.24 -4.41 -11.61
CA ALA A 88 12.35 -4.53 -13.05
C ALA A 88 11.27 -3.73 -13.81
N VAL A 89 10.18 -3.33 -13.15
CA VAL A 89 9.03 -2.68 -13.80
C VAL A 89 9.39 -1.24 -14.23
N ARG A 90 8.97 -0.87 -15.45
CA ARG A 90 9.15 0.48 -16.02
C ARG A 90 7.83 1.00 -16.60
N PRO A 91 7.55 2.32 -16.49
CA PRO A 91 8.31 3.31 -15.72
C PRO A 91 8.27 3.05 -14.20
N VAL A 92 9.28 3.53 -13.46
CA VAL A 92 9.38 3.33 -12.00
C VAL A 92 8.15 3.89 -11.28
N VAL A 93 7.70 5.07 -11.71
CA VAL A 93 6.46 5.68 -11.22
C VAL A 93 5.31 5.25 -12.11
N THR A 94 4.30 4.65 -11.51
CA THR A 94 3.10 4.23 -12.22
C THR A 94 2.40 5.42 -12.89
N PRO A 95 2.08 5.35 -14.20
CA PRO A 95 1.41 6.44 -14.89
C PRO A 95 0.06 6.82 -14.25
N PRO A 96 -0.32 8.12 -14.30
CA PRO A 96 -1.55 8.61 -13.68
C PRO A 96 -2.82 8.13 -14.39
N THR A 97 -2.71 7.77 -15.67
CA THR A 97 -3.77 7.16 -16.48
C THR A 97 -3.37 5.73 -16.83
N ASN A 98 -4.37 4.86 -16.98
CA ASN A 98 -4.20 3.49 -17.42
C ASN A 98 -4.49 3.31 -18.92
N THR A 99 -4.41 4.40 -19.72
CA THR A 99 -4.72 4.40 -21.16
C THR A 99 -3.78 3.54 -22.00
N HIS A 100 -2.59 3.24 -21.46
CA HIS A 100 -1.56 2.42 -22.09
C HIS A 100 -1.31 1.12 -21.30
N GLU A 101 -2.28 0.68 -20.50
CA GLU A 101 -2.22 -0.57 -19.75
C GLU A 101 -3.25 -1.55 -20.32
N VAL A 102 -2.85 -2.81 -20.49
CA VAL A 102 -3.74 -3.90 -20.93
C VAL A 102 -4.03 -4.78 -19.72
N PHE A 103 -5.26 -4.70 -19.22
CA PHE A 103 -5.72 -5.56 -18.12
C PHE A 103 -6.41 -6.81 -18.66
N VAL A 104 -6.09 -7.95 -18.06
CA VAL A 104 -6.83 -9.20 -18.22
C VAL A 104 -7.76 -9.42 -17.03
N ILE A 105 -8.60 -10.47 -17.09
CA ILE A 105 -9.58 -10.77 -16.04
C ILE A 105 -8.96 -10.90 -14.64
N HIS A 106 -7.70 -11.35 -14.56
CA HIS A 106 -6.98 -11.54 -13.30
C HIS A 106 -6.44 -10.23 -12.70
N ASP A 107 -6.44 -9.13 -13.47
CA ASP A 107 -5.99 -7.80 -13.00
C ASP A 107 -7.13 -6.99 -12.38
N ALA A 108 -8.32 -7.59 -12.19
CA ALA A 108 -9.48 -6.89 -11.65
C ALA A 108 -9.18 -6.21 -10.30
N ALA A 109 -8.36 -6.83 -9.45
CA ALA A 109 -7.94 -6.24 -8.17
C ALA A 109 -7.11 -4.96 -8.35
N ILE A 110 -6.20 -4.95 -9.33
CA ILE A 110 -5.37 -3.78 -9.67
C ILE A 110 -6.26 -2.66 -10.22
N ALA A 111 -7.18 -2.98 -11.14
CA ALA A 111 -8.12 -2.01 -11.68
C ALA A 111 -8.97 -1.36 -10.58
N ARG A 112 -9.51 -2.16 -9.64
CA ARG A 112 -10.26 -1.65 -8.48
C ARG A 112 -9.41 -0.77 -7.57
N TYR A 113 -8.14 -1.12 -7.38
CA TYR A 113 -7.23 -0.29 -6.60
C TYR A 113 -6.97 1.08 -7.29
N ARG A 114 -6.84 1.11 -8.63
CA ARG A 114 -6.76 2.37 -9.38
C ARG A 114 -8.00 3.24 -9.18
N ASP A 115 -9.19 2.65 -9.17
CA ASP A 115 -10.44 3.37 -8.91
C ASP A 115 -10.42 4.01 -7.52
N LYS A 116 -10.01 3.24 -6.50
CA LYS A 116 -9.84 3.73 -5.12
C LYS A 116 -8.87 4.91 -5.07
N LEU A 117 -7.70 4.80 -5.70
CA LEU A 117 -6.74 5.91 -5.74
C LEU A 117 -7.32 7.17 -6.39
N ARG A 118 -8.13 7.04 -7.46
CA ARG A 118 -8.81 8.19 -8.07
C ARG A 118 -9.83 8.82 -7.13
N GLU A 119 -10.57 8.02 -6.38
CA GLU A 119 -11.49 8.53 -5.35
C GLU A 119 -10.74 9.37 -4.31
N TRP A 120 -9.62 8.87 -3.78
CA TRP A 120 -8.79 9.59 -2.82
C TRP A 120 -8.18 10.87 -3.40
N GLN A 121 -7.71 10.82 -4.65
CA GLN A 121 -7.22 12.01 -5.36
C GLN A 121 -8.33 13.06 -5.56
N SER A 122 -9.57 12.63 -5.84
CA SER A 122 -10.70 13.55 -5.98
C SER A 122 -10.99 14.37 -4.72
N ARG A 123 -10.56 13.89 -3.54
CA ARG A 123 -10.68 14.60 -2.26
C ARG A 123 -9.61 15.70 -2.09
N GLY A 124 -8.66 15.81 -3.02
CA GLY A 124 -7.60 16.82 -3.02
C GLY A 124 -6.48 16.54 -2.02
N TRP A 125 -6.22 15.28 -1.69
CA TRP A 125 -5.24 14.89 -0.64
C TRP A 125 -3.87 14.49 -1.20
N ARG A 126 -3.72 14.46 -2.53
CA ARG A 126 -2.46 14.09 -3.18
C ARG A 126 -1.49 15.26 -3.15
N ILE A 127 -0.26 15.02 -2.73
CA ILE A 127 0.82 16.01 -2.76
C ILE A 127 1.15 16.37 -4.21
N ASP A 128 1.26 17.67 -4.50
CA ASP A 128 1.81 18.16 -5.77
C ASP A 128 3.34 18.14 -5.70
N VAL A 129 3.86 16.94 -5.94
CA VAL A 129 5.30 16.67 -5.90
C VAL A 129 6.06 17.49 -6.95
N GLY A 130 5.44 17.79 -8.08
CA GLY A 130 6.04 18.66 -9.09
C GLY A 130 6.33 20.06 -8.55
N THR A 131 5.41 20.61 -7.77
CA THR A 131 5.63 21.89 -7.09
C THR A 131 6.69 21.77 -6.00
N VAL A 132 6.63 20.73 -5.15
CA VAL A 132 7.64 20.48 -4.11
C VAL A 132 9.05 20.44 -4.70
N ASN A 133 9.24 19.73 -5.81
CA ASN A 133 10.56 19.62 -6.45
C ASN A 133 11.06 20.94 -7.05
N ARG A 134 10.17 21.76 -7.62
CA ARG A 134 10.55 23.08 -8.15
C ARG A 134 10.96 24.06 -7.05
N THR A 135 10.46 23.88 -5.82
CA THR A 135 10.68 24.79 -4.70
C THR A 135 11.56 24.21 -3.58
N LYS A 136 12.08 22.99 -3.74
CA LYS A 136 12.82 22.24 -2.70
C LYS A 136 13.93 23.01 -2.00
N ASP A 137 14.65 23.87 -2.73
CA ASP A 137 15.79 24.65 -2.20
C ASP A 137 15.38 26.05 -1.70
N LYS A 138 14.08 26.37 -1.77
CA LYS A 138 13.53 27.70 -1.47
C LYS A 138 12.50 27.69 -0.35
N THR A 139 11.83 26.56 -0.14
CA THR A 139 10.69 26.48 0.77
C THR A 139 10.70 25.16 1.52
N ALA A 140 10.67 25.24 2.85
CA ALA A 140 10.36 24.12 3.70
C ALA A 140 8.84 23.99 3.86
N TYR A 141 8.32 22.77 3.75
CA TYR A 141 6.90 22.48 3.90
C TYR A 141 6.63 21.60 5.12
N ALA A 142 5.45 21.77 5.71
CA ALA A 142 4.92 20.86 6.71
C ALA A 142 3.86 19.94 6.10
N ILE A 143 3.78 18.70 6.60
CA ILE A 143 2.70 17.75 6.28
C ILE A 143 1.35 18.40 6.60
N PRO A 144 0.32 18.23 5.75
CA PRO A 144 -0.96 18.87 5.96
C PRO A 144 -1.61 18.28 7.22
N CYS A 145 -2.24 19.14 8.02
CA CYS A 145 -3.00 18.73 9.18
C CYS A 145 -4.40 19.36 9.17
N PRO A 146 -5.44 18.70 9.73
CA PRO A 146 -6.80 19.24 9.76
C PRO A 146 -6.91 20.62 10.43
N GLU A 147 -6.08 20.90 11.43
CA GLU A 147 -6.11 22.14 12.21
C GLU A 147 -5.83 23.40 11.38
N ARG A 148 -5.08 23.26 10.27
CA ARG A 148 -4.81 24.35 9.32
C ARG A 148 -6.07 24.89 8.63
N ARG A 149 -7.22 24.23 8.77
CA ARG A 149 -8.53 24.73 8.32
C ARG A 149 -9.12 25.78 9.26
N PHE A 150 -8.72 25.76 10.53
CA PHE A 150 -9.31 26.60 11.59
C PHE A 150 -8.32 27.67 12.06
N SER A 151 -7.04 27.32 12.18
CA SER A 151 -5.97 28.25 12.54
C SER A 151 -5.16 28.69 11.32
N LYS A 152 -4.90 30.00 11.19
CA LYS A 152 -4.22 30.60 10.02
C LYS A 152 -2.78 31.05 10.28
N ASN A 153 -2.35 31.13 11.54
CA ASN A 153 -1.04 31.67 11.93
C ASN A 153 0.03 30.58 12.00
N TRP A 154 0.28 29.89 10.89
CA TRP A 154 1.32 28.87 10.82
C TRP A 154 2.62 29.48 10.30
N ALA A 155 3.74 29.22 10.99
CA ALA A 155 5.06 29.70 10.59
C ALA A 155 5.62 28.97 9.34
N ILE A 156 5.18 27.74 9.09
CA ILE A 156 5.62 26.91 7.96
C ILE A 156 4.41 26.61 7.08
N ASP A 157 4.58 26.83 5.78
CA ASP A 157 3.57 26.55 4.77
C ASP A 157 3.21 25.06 4.74
N ALA A 158 1.93 24.78 4.48
CA ALA A 158 1.51 23.41 4.20
C ALA A 158 2.10 22.96 2.87
N ILE A 159 2.47 21.69 2.77
CA ILE A 159 2.92 21.10 1.50
C ILE A 159 1.82 21.27 0.42
N PRO A 160 2.18 21.66 -0.81
CA PRO A 160 1.20 21.86 -1.86
C PRO A 160 0.49 20.54 -2.20
N LEU A 161 -0.83 20.62 -2.36
CA LEU A 161 -1.69 19.50 -2.74
C LEU A 161 -2.29 19.75 -4.12
N ILE A 162 -2.44 18.69 -4.91
CA ILE A 162 -3.25 18.72 -6.12
C ILE A 162 -4.70 18.92 -5.69
N GLY A 163 -5.31 20.01 -6.14
CA GLY A 163 -6.67 20.39 -5.77
C GLY A 163 -7.70 19.30 -6.06
N ALA A 164 -8.78 19.27 -5.26
CA ALA A 164 -9.90 18.37 -5.48
C ALA A 164 -10.48 18.61 -6.89
N ARG A 165 -10.60 17.54 -7.70
CA ARG A 165 -11.38 17.63 -8.94
C ARG A 165 -12.85 17.81 -8.57
N GLU A 166 -13.54 18.76 -9.18
CA GLU A 166 -14.99 18.86 -9.03
C GLU A 166 -15.61 17.51 -9.40
N ARG A 167 -16.45 16.97 -8.51
CA ARG A 167 -17.28 15.81 -8.87
C ARG A 167 -18.20 16.29 -9.98
N HIS A 168 -17.95 15.84 -11.21
CA HIS A 168 -18.98 15.88 -12.24
C HIS A 168 -20.20 15.19 -11.64
N LYS A 169 -21.26 15.96 -11.39
CA LYS A 169 -22.57 15.42 -11.11
C LYS A 169 -22.92 14.58 -12.35
N SER A 170 -22.81 13.26 -12.23
CA SER A 170 -23.44 12.37 -13.19
C SER A 170 -24.92 12.74 -13.19
N ALA A 171 -25.39 13.27 -14.33
CA ALA A 171 -26.80 13.45 -14.56
C ALA A 171 -27.48 12.11 -14.29
N ALA A 172 -28.41 12.11 -13.34
CA ALA A 172 -29.32 11.00 -13.18
C ALA A 172 -30.19 10.96 -14.45
N GLU A 173 -30.10 9.86 -15.19
CA GLU A 173 -31.16 9.37 -16.08
C GLU A 173 -31.84 8.19 -15.40
#